data_AF-A0A524D1H1-F1
#
_entry.id   AF-A0A524D1H1-F1
#
_cell.length_a   1.000
_cell.length_b   1.000
_cell.length_c   1.000
_cell.angle_alpha   90.00
_cell.angle_beta   90.00
_cell.angle_gamma   90.00
#
_symmetry.space_group_name_H-M   'P 1'
#
loop_
_entity.id
_entity.type
_entity.pdbx_description
1 polymer ?
#
loop_
_entity_poly.entity_id
_entity_poly.type
_entity_poly.pdbx_seq_one_letter_code
_entity_poly.pdbx_strand_id
1 'polypeptide(L)'
;MEIFKWVEEIERIYTELIENAKKRNVEEIDKLKRTQEEDLKEALDKKRDYVNRTSLKIQEEINEEIKVFNYNINRQLQKIRETFHNKKQDILNKVIQILGFDF
;
A
#
# COMPACT_ATOMS: atom_id res chain seq x y z
N MET A 1 -66.02 7.45 -41.52
CA MET A 1 -64.83 6.62 -41.18
C MET A 1 -63.98 7.35 -40.13
N GLU A 2 -64.54 7.64 -38.95
CA GLU A 2 -63.79 8.23 -37.82
C GLU A 2 -63.03 7.17 -37.01
N ILE A 3 -63.57 5.95 -36.97
CA ILE A 3 -62.98 4.79 -36.30
C ILE A 3 -61.57 4.51 -36.84
N PHE A 4 -61.36 4.61 -38.16
CA PHE A 4 -60.04 4.42 -38.77
C PHE A 4 -59.03 5.51 -38.37
N LYS A 5 -59.46 6.77 -38.27
CA LYS A 5 -58.59 7.86 -37.77
C LYS A 5 -58.21 7.67 -36.30
N TRP A 6 -59.15 7.20 -35.49
CA TRP A 6 -58.89 6.87 -34.08
C TRP A 6 -57.89 5.72 -33.94
N VAL A 7 -57.98 4.69 -34.78
CA VAL A 7 -57.03 3.57 -34.78
C VAL A 7 -55.62 4.05 -35.17
N GLU A 8 -55.47 4.84 -36.23
CA GLU A 8 -54.18 5.42 -36.64
C GLU A 8 -53.58 6.32 -35.54
N GLU A 9 -54.40 7.11 -34.86
CA GLU A 9 -53.96 7.98 -33.78
C GLU A 9 -53.49 7.19 -32.55
N ILE A 10 -54.19 6.10 -32.21
CA ILE A 10 -53.79 5.17 -31.16
C ILE A 10 -52.46 4.49 -31.51
N GLU A 11 -52.29 3.98 -32.73
CA GLU A 11 -51.04 3.35 -33.18
C GLU A 11 -49.85 4.33 -33.11
N ARG A 12 -50.07 5.59 -33.50
CA ARG A 12 -49.05 6.65 -33.37
C ARG A 12 -48.67 6.88 -31.90
N ILE A 13 -49.65 7.00 -31.00
CA ILE A 13 -49.41 7.20 -29.56
C ILE A 13 -48.63 6.01 -28.98
N TYR A 14 -48.99 4.77 -29.32
CA TYR A 14 -48.26 3.59 -28.85
C TYR A 14 -46.81 3.58 -29.37
N THR A 15 -46.61 3.94 -30.63
CA THR A 15 -45.27 4.03 -31.23
C THR A 15 -44.41 5.06 -30.51
N GLU A 16 -44.95 6.25 -30.23
CA GLU A 16 -44.26 7.30 -29.46
C GLU A 16 -43.94 6.86 -28.03
N LEU A 17 -44.88 6.19 -27.34
CA LEU A 17 -44.66 5.67 -26.00
C LEU A 17 -43.55 4.62 -25.97
N ILE A 18 -43.53 3.71 -26.94
CA ILE A 18 -42.48 2.70 -27.08
C ILE A 18 -41.12 3.36 -27.30
N GLU A 19 -41.05 4.35 -28.19
CA GLU A 19 -39.78 4.99 -28.52
C GLU A 19 -39.25 5.85 -27.37
N ASN A 20 -40.14 6.55 -26.66
CA ASN A 20 -39.81 7.28 -25.44
C ASN A 20 -39.32 6.34 -24.33
N ALA A 21 -39.94 5.17 -24.17
CA ALA A 21 -39.52 4.17 -23.20
C ALA A 21 -38.12 3.61 -23.54
N LYS A 22 -37.85 3.31 -24.82
CA LYS A 22 -36.52 2.88 -25.26
C LYS A 22 -35.46 3.94 -24.97
N LYS A 23 -35.76 5.21 -25.32
CA LYS A 23 -34.83 6.32 -25.11
C LYS A 23 -34.49 6.49 -23.63
N ARG A 24 -35.50 6.49 -22.76
CA ARG A 24 -35.29 6.56 -21.30
C ARG A 24 -34.47 5.40 -20.76
N ASN A 25 -34.74 4.18 -21.22
CA ASN A 25 -33.95 3.01 -20.81
C ASN A 25 -32.48 3.14 -21.20
N VAL A 26 -32.19 3.64 -22.41
CA VAL A 26 -30.80 3.86 -22.85
C VAL A 26 -30.12 4.93 -21.99
N GLU A 27 -30.81 6.05 -21.73
CA GLU A 27 -30.30 7.12 -20.87
C GLU A 27 -30.02 6.63 -19.44
N GLU A 28 -30.89 5.79 -18.89
CA GLU A 28 -30.73 5.21 -17.56
C GLU A 28 -29.56 4.21 -17.50
N ILE A 29 -29.41 3.35 -18.52
CA ILE A 29 -28.28 2.43 -18.64
C ILE A 29 -26.96 3.20 -18.72
N ASP A 30 -26.90 4.26 -19.51
CA ASP A 30 -25.69 5.06 -19.65
C ASP A 30 -25.35 5.81 -18.36
N LYS A 31 -26.36 6.30 -17.64
CA LYS A 31 -26.16 6.90 -16.32
C LYS A 31 -25.62 5.89 -15.32
N LEU A 32 -26.20 4.69 -15.26
CA LEU A 32 -25.75 3.61 -14.38
C LEU A 32 -24.32 3.19 -14.68
N LYS A 33 -23.95 3.07 -15.96
CA LYS A 33 -22.56 2.77 -16.37
C LYS A 33 -21.59 3.82 -15.86
N ARG A 34 -21.89 5.12 -16.04
CA ARG A 34 -21.02 6.20 -15.56
C ARG A 34 -20.85 6.17 -14.05
N THR A 35 -21.94 5.99 -13.31
CA THR A 35 -21.89 5.86 -11.85
C THR A 35 -21.05 4.66 -11.41
N GLN A 36 -21.22 3.49 -12.06
CA GLN A 36 -20.39 2.33 -11.77
C GLN A 36 -18.90 2.53 -12.09
N GLU A 37 -18.58 3.24 -13.18
CA GLU A 37 -17.21 3.60 -13.53
C GLU A 37 -16.57 4.55 -12.50
N GLU A 38 -17.34 5.53 -12.01
CA GLU A 38 -16.92 6.46 -10.96
C GLU A 38 -16.69 5.73 -9.63
N ASP A 39 -17.64 4.88 -9.21
CA ASP A 39 -17.54 4.07 -7.99
C ASP A 39 -16.33 3.14 -8.03
N LEU A 40 -16.10 2.50 -9.18
CA LEU A 40 -14.95 1.62 -9.40
C LEU A 40 -13.65 2.40 -9.29
N LYS A 41 -13.58 3.58 -9.91
CA LYS A 41 -12.40 4.44 -9.86
C LYS A 41 -12.12 4.88 -8.42
N GLU A 42 -13.13 5.33 -7.68
CA GLU A 42 -12.97 5.73 -6.28
C GLU A 42 -12.50 4.55 -5.42
N ALA A 43 -13.05 3.35 -5.63
CA ALA A 43 -12.63 2.16 -4.91
C ALA A 43 -11.18 1.77 -5.22
N LEU A 44 -10.75 1.90 -6.48
CA LEU A 44 -9.37 1.65 -6.91
C LEU A 44 -8.40 2.67 -6.30
N ASP A 45 -8.76 3.95 -6.30
CA ASP A 45 -7.94 5.01 -5.73
C ASP A 45 -7.78 4.81 -4.20
N LYS A 46 -8.87 4.49 -3.48
CA LYS A 46 -8.80 4.14 -2.05
C LYS A 46 -7.89 2.94 -1.78
N LYS A 47 -7.98 1.89 -2.60
CA LYS A 47 -7.10 0.71 -2.47
C LYS A 47 -5.64 1.07 -2.70
N ARG A 48 -5.36 1.87 -3.73
CA ARG A 48 -4.01 2.34 -4.05
C ARG A 48 -3.43 3.17 -2.92
N ASP A 49 -4.21 4.09 -2.37
CA ASP A 49 -3.81 4.91 -1.23
C ASP A 49 -3.49 4.06 0.00
N TYR A 50 -4.33 3.07 0.29
CA TYR A 50 -4.08 2.13 1.38
C TYR A 50 -2.76 1.36 1.20
N VAL A 51 -2.52 0.82 0.00
CA VAL A 51 -1.28 0.09 -0.34
C VAL A 51 -0.07 1.01 -0.19
N ASN A 52 -0.14 2.25 -0.69
CA ASN A 52 0.95 3.22 -0.60
C ASN A 52 1.27 3.57 0.86
N ARG A 53 0.24 3.89 1.67
CA ARG A 53 0.43 4.22 3.10
C ARG A 53 1.01 3.05 3.87
N THR A 54 0.51 1.85 3.63
CA THR A 54 1.01 0.63 4.28
C THR A 54 2.46 0.37 3.89
N SER A 55 2.82 0.54 2.62
CA SER A 55 4.19 0.35 2.14
C SER A 55 5.16 1.35 2.76
N LEU A 56 4.77 2.63 2.86
CA LEU A 56 5.56 3.66 3.53
C LEU A 56 5.78 3.33 5.01
N LYS A 57 4.72 2.91 5.71
CA LYS A 57 4.81 2.53 7.12
C LYS A 57 5.76 1.35 7.33
N ILE A 58 5.64 0.30 6.50
CA ILE A 58 6.54 -0.86 6.56
C ILE A 58 8.00 -0.43 6.28
N GLN A 59 8.21 0.46 5.32
CA GLN A 59 9.55 0.98 5.02
C GLN A 59 10.14 1.75 6.23
N GLU A 60 9.34 2.56 6.91
CA GLU A 60 9.75 3.26 8.13
C GLU A 60 10.11 2.28 9.25
N GLU A 61 9.24 1.29 9.52
CA GLU A 61 9.47 0.25 10.52
C GLU A 61 10.77 -0.54 10.24
N ILE A 62 11.00 -0.96 8.98
CA ILE A 62 12.23 -1.65 8.58
C ILE A 62 13.47 -0.76 8.80
N ASN A 63 13.39 0.52 8.46
CA ASN A 63 14.51 1.45 8.64
C ASN A 63 14.84 1.66 10.13
N GLU A 64 13.84 1.70 11.00
CA GLU A 64 14.05 1.76 12.44
C GLU A 64 14.72 0.49 12.98
N GLU A 65 14.23 -0.68 12.58
CA GLU A 65 14.83 -1.96 12.95
C GLU A 65 16.29 -2.07 12.48
N ILE A 66 16.59 -1.64 11.25
CA ILE A 66 17.97 -1.59 10.73
C ILE A 66 18.86 -0.68 11.60
N LYS A 67 18.35 0.48 12.03
CA LYS A 67 19.11 1.40 12.91
C LYS A 67 19.39 0.74 14.26
N VAL A 68 18.40 0.10 14.87
CA VAL A 68 18.56 -0.61 16.15
C VAL A 68 19.57 -1.75 16.01
N PHE A 69 19.46 -2.53 14.93
CA PHE A 69 20.39 -3.61 14.63
C PHE A 69 21.83 -3.10 14.48
N ASN A 70 22.05 -2.05 13.70
CA ASN A 70 23.36 -1.44 13.51
C ASN A 70 23.96 -0.91 14.82
N TYR A 71 23.14 -0.26 15.64
CA TYR A 71 23.55 0.18 16.97
C TYR A 71 24.01 -0.99 17.84
N ASN A 72 23.24 -2.08 17.85
CA ASN A 72 23.55 -3.28 18.62
C ASN A 72 24.85 -3.95 18.13
N ILE A 73 25.05 -4.09 16.82
CA ILE A 73 26.29 -4.62 16.25
C ILE A 73 27.49 -3.77 16.68
N ASN A 74 27.41 -2.45 16.51
CA ASN A 74 28.51 -1.56 16.85
C ASN A 74 28.87 -1.64 18.34
N ARG A 75 27.85 -1.72 19.21
CA ARG A 75 28.05 -1.91 20.65
C ARG A 75 28.74 -3.23 20.97
N GLN A 76 28.39 -4.33 20.29
CA GLN A 76 29.04 -5.62 20.51
C GLN A 76 30.48 -5.63 19.98
N LEU A 77 30.73 -5.02 18.81
CA LEU A 77 32.09 -4.88 18.27
C LEU A 77 32.99 -4.07 19.21
N GLN A 78 32.46 -3.02 19.82
CA GLN A 78 33.18 -2.24 20.83
C GLN A 78 33.54 -3.10 22.05
N LYS A 79 32.58 -3.86 22.59
CA LYS A 79 32.85 -4.79 23.71
C LYS A 79 33.91 -5.83 23.37
N ILE A 80 33.87 -6.38 22.16
CA ILE A 80 34.88 -7.34 21.68
C ILE A 80 36.26 -6.67 21.64
N ARG A 81 36.34 -5.44 21.13
CA ARG A 81 37.59 -4.67 21.05
C ARG A 81 38.18 -4.39 22.43
N GLU A 82 37.35 -3.94 23.37
CA GLU A 82 37.75 -3.68 24.76
C GLU A 82 38.23 -4.97 25.44
N THR A 83 37.47 -6.06 25.30
CA THR A 83 37.83 -7.37 25.85
C THR A 83 39.15 -7.89 25.27
N PHE A 84 39.35 -7.74 23.96
CA PHE A 84 40.59 -8.14 23.30
C PHE A 84 41.79 -7.33 23.79
N HIS A 85 41.64 -6.02 23.94
CA HIS A 85 42.69 -5.15 24.46
C HIS A 85 43.10 -5.56 25.87
N ASN A 86 42.12 -5.75 26.76
CA ASN A 86 42.38 -6.17 28.14
C ASN A 86 43.08 -7.53 28.20
N LYS A 87 42.57 -8.53 27.46
CA LYS A 87 43.21 -9.85 27.40
C LYS A 87 44.63 -9.80 26.85
N LYS A 88 44.90 -8.94 25.86
CA LYS A 88 46.25 -8.74 25.32
C LYS A 88 47.20 -8.21 26.40
N GLN A 89 46.77 -7.23 27.20
CA GLN A 89 47.55 -6.70 28.32
C GLN A 89 47.79 -7.76 29.39
N ASP A 90 46.75 -8.52 29.76
CA ASP A 90 46.88 -9.61 30.74
C ASP A 90 47.90 -10.66 30.28
N ILE A 91 47.90 -11.02 28.99
CA ILE A 91 48.88 -11.96 28.42
C ILE A 91 50.28 -11.36 28.44
N LEU A 92 50.44 -10.09 28.04
CA LEU A 92 51.73 -9.38 28.09
C LEU A 92 52.32 -9.38 29.50
N ASN A 93 51.51 -9.01 30.50
CA ASN A 93 51.93 -8.99 31.90
C ASN A 93 52.35 -10.39 32.38
N LYS A 94 51.60 -11.43 32.01
CA LYS A 94 51.97 -12.82 32.32
C LYS A 94 53.29 -13.23 31.66
N VAL A 95 53.52 -12.84 30.41
CA VAL A 95 54.78 -13.14 29.70
C VAL A 95 55.96 -12.43 30.37
N ILE A 96 55.81 -11.16 30.75
CA ILE A 96 56.84 -10.39 31.48
C ILE A 96 57.19 -11.08 32.81
N GLN A 97 56.18 -11.49 33.59
CA GLN A 97 56.37 -12.23 34.83
C GLN A 97 57.11 -13.56 34.62
N ILE A 98 56.73 -14.34 33.60
CA ILE A 98 57.39 -15.63 33.30
C ILE A 98 58.85 -15.44 32.89
N LEU A 99 59.15 -14.37 32.16
CA LEU A 99 60.52 -14.07 31.70
C LEU A 99 61.43 -13.52 32.80
N GLY A 100 60.94 -13.31 34.02
CA GLY A 100 61.73 -12.87 35.16
C GLY A 100 62.17 -11.41 35.12
N PHE A 101 61.52 -10.59 34.27
CA PHE A 101 61.66 -9.14 34.32
C PHE A 101 60.76 -8.59 35.44
N ASP A 102 61.17 -8.78 36.70
CA ASP A 102 60.57 -8.05 37.83
C ASP A 102 61.11 -6.61 37.81
N PHE A 103 60.25 -5.65 37.44
CA PHE A 103 60.42 -4.23 37.73
C PHE A 103 59.29 -3.79 38.66
#